data_AF-A0A2N6C9Q3-F1
#
_entry.id   AF-A0A2N6C9Q3-F1
#
_cell.length_a   1.000
_cell.length_b   1.000
_cell.length_c   1.000
_cell.angle_alpha   90.00
_cell.angle_beta   90.00
_cell.angle_gamma   90.00
#
_symmetry.space_group_name_H-M   'P 1'
#
loop_
_entity.id
_entity.type
_entity.pdbx_description
1 polymer ?
#
loop_
_entity_poly.entity_id
_entity_poly.type
_entity_poly.pdbx_seq_one_letter_code
_entity_poly.pdbx_strand_id
1 'polypeptide(L)'
;MKPAELLDEPLYNSRIVNNYIKLIKSQYSYINIEELLIQAGMELYQVEDEGHWFTQNQINKFHQRLKELTANKDIAREAGRFAAFPGTIGYMRQHILGLVSPDYAYELVSNYASKFTKSTNVNIKKIGS
;
A
#
# COMPACT_ATOMS: atom_id res chain seq x y z
N MET A 1 22.00 0.09 -12.24
CA MET A 1 21.16 -1.11 -12.49
C MET A 1 20.25 -0.80 -13.67
N LYS A 2 20.04 -1.73 -14.61
CA LYS A 2 19.23 -1.44 -15.82
C LYS A 2 17.74 -1.43 -15.46
N PRO A 3 16.90 -0.60 -16.11
CA PRO A 3 15.47 -0.48 -15.76
C PRO A 3 14.68 -1.80 -15.80
N ALA A 4 15.08 -2.74 -16.67
CA ALA A 4 14.43 -4.04 -16.81
C ALA A 4 14.74 -5.01 -15.65
N GLU A 5 15.85 -4.84 -14.92
CA GLU A 5 16.25 -5.72 -13.81
C GLU A 5 15.44 -5.43 -12.53
N LEU A 6 14.80 -4.26 -12.42
CA LEU A 6 14.03 -3.84 -11.24
C LEU A 6 12.60 -4.41 -11.19
N LEU A 7 12.11 -5.02 -12.28
CA LEU A 7 10.73 -5.45 -12.36
C LEU A 7 10.40 -6.63 -11.45
N ASP A 8 11.39 -7.49 -11.21
CA ASP A 8 11.24 -8.74 -10.46
C ASP A 8 11.89 -8.67 -9.06
N GLU A 9 12.42 -7.51 -8.67
CA GLU A 9 12.88 -7.31 -7.30
C GLU A 9 11.70 -7.15 -6.34
N PRO A 10 11.77 -7.74 -5.13
CA PRO A 10 10.71 -7.63 -4.13
C PRO A 10 10.74 -6.25 -3.43
N LEU A 11 10.07 -5.28 -4.05
CA LEU A 11 10.14 -3.85 -3.70
C LEU A 11 8.99 -3.34 -2.81
N TYR A 12 7.81 -3.94 -2.86
CA TYR A 12 6.59 -3.41 -2.22
C TYR A 12 6.04 -4.37 -1.17
N ASN A 13 5.91 -3.92 0.07
CA ASN A 13 5.46 -4.79 1.16
C ASN A 13 3.96 -5.12 1.05
N SER A 14 3.59 -6.31 1.49
CA SER A 14 2.22 -6.84 1.49
C SER A 14 1.19 -5.93 2.18
N ARG A 15 1.61 -5.14 3.18
CA ARG A 15 0.75 -4.14 3.86
C ARG A 15 0.08 -3.16 2.88
N ILE A 16 0.74 -2.82 1.77
CA ILE A 16 0.15 -1.97 0.72
C ILE A 16 -1.05 -2.69 0.10
N VAL A 17 -0.86 -3.92 -0.37
CA VAL A 17 -1.92 -4.70 -1.04
C VAL A 17 -3.06 -5.01 -0.07
N ASN A 18 -2.75 -5.35 1.19
CA ASN A 18 -3.76 -5.60 2.22
C ASN A 18 -4.71 -4.40 2.41
N ASN A 19 -4.20 -3.16 2.33
CA ASN A 19 -5.05 -1.97 2.36
C ASN A 19 -6.04 -1.90 1.19
N TYR A 20 -5.60 -2.24 -0.02
CA TYR A 20 -6.50 -2.35 -1.18
C TYR A 20 -7.53 -3.46 -0.97
N ILE A 21 -7.14 -4.61 -0.41
CA ILE A 21 -8.09 -5.69 -0.12
C ILE A 21 -9.18 -5.22 0.86
N LYS A 22 -8.80 -4.49 1.91
CA LYS A 22 -9.78 -3.91 2.85
C LYS A 22 -10.69 -2.87 2.16
N LEU A 23 -10.16 -2.05 1.25
CA LEU A 23 -10.97 -1.12 0.45
C LEU A 23 -11.96 -1.89 -0.43
N ILE A 24 -11.49 -2.91 -1.14
CA ILE A 24 -12.31 -3.75 -2.04
C ILE A 24 -13.45 -4.40 -1.25
N LYS A 25 -13.16 -5.01 -0.10
CA LYS A 25 -14.19 -5.59 0.77
C LYS A 25 -15.23 -4.56 1.21
N SER A 26 -14.83 -3.30 1.41
CA SER A 26 -15.70 -2.23 1.89
C SER A 26 -16.53 -1.55 0.80
N GLN A 27 -15.98 -1.35 -0.40
CA GLN A 27 -16.57 -0.46 -1.42
C GLN A 27 -16.77 -1.13 -2.78
N TYR A 28 -16.12 -2.27 -3.02
CA TYR A 28 -16.15 -3.01 -4.28
C TYR A 28 -16.39 -4.50 -4.03
N SER A 29 -17.37 -4.82 -3.17
CA SER A 29 -17.63 -6.20 -2.70
C SER A 29 -18.04 -7.18 -3.81
N TYR A 30 -18.31 -6.68 -5.02
CA TYR A 30 -18.57 -7.47 -6.21
C TYR A 30 -17.30 -8.01 -6.89
N ILE A 31 -16.11 -7.55 -6.50
CA ILE A 31 -14.83 -8.03 -7.03
C ILE A 31 -14.42 -9.32 -6.32
N ASN A 32 -14.12 -10.37 -7.09
CA ASN A 32 -13.48 -11.56 -6.58
C ASN A 32 -11.99 -11.27 -6.30
N ILE A 33 -11.64 -11.21 -5.01
CA ILE A 33 -10.27 -10.89 -4.54
C ILE A 33 -9.28 -11.98 -4.92
N GLU A 34 -9.67 -13.26 -4.84
CA GLU A 34 -8.78 -14.38 -5.14
C GLU A 34 -8.39 -14.37 -6.62
N GLU A 35 -9.37 -14.22 -7.52
CA GLU A 35 -9.11 -14.08 -8.95
C GLU A 35 -8.24 -12.86 -9.29
N LEU A 36 -8.47 -11.72 -8.63
CA LEU A 36 -7.66 -10.52 -8.80
C LEU A 36 -6.19 -10.78 -8.43
N LEU A 37 -5.94 -11.46 -7.30
CA LEU A 37 -4.59 -11.78 -6.84
C LEU A 37 -3.91 -12.79 -7.76
N ILE A 38 -4.60 -13.86 -8.15
CA ILE A 38 -4.06 -14.89 -9.06
C ILE A 38 -3.65 -14.27 -10.40
N GLN A 39 -4.46 -13.38 -10.98
CA GLN A 39 -4.13 -12.67 -12.22
C GLN A 39 -2.90 -11.75 -12.08
N ALA A 40 -2.62 -11.28 -10.86
CA ALA A 40 -1.43 -10.52 -10.54
C ALA A 40 -0.21 -11.38 -10.20
N GLY A 41 -0.35 -12.72 -10.15
CA GLY A 41 0.67 -13.64 -9.68
C GLY A 41 0.93 -13.51 -8.18
N MET A 42 -0.12 -13.23 -7.40
CA MET A 42 -0.09 -13.11 -5.94
C MET A 42 -1.02 -14.15 -5.33
N GLU A 43 -0.68 -14.59 -4.12
CA GLU A 43 -1.50 -15.49 -3.32
C GLU A 43 -2.09 -14.77 -2.10
N LEU A 44 -3.27 -15.18 -1.66
CA LEU A 44 -3.93 -14.52 -0.51
C LEU A 44 -3.06 -14.57 0.76
N TYR A 45 -2.44 -15.72 1.05
CA TYR A 45 -1.59 -15.88 2.23
C TYR A 45 -0.33 -14.98 2.17
N GLN A 46 0.17 -14.62 0.98
CA GLN A 46 1.27 -13.68 0.82
C GLN A 46 0.86 -12.25 1.18
N VAL A 47 -0.40 -11.89 0.93
CA VAL A 47 -0.95 -10.57 1.31
C VAL A 47 -1.13 -10.48 2.83
N GLU A 48 -1.48 -11.59 3.48
CA GLU A 48 -1.66 -11.68 4.93
C GLU A 48 -0.32 -11.75 5.70
N ASP A 49 0.73 -12.25 5.07
CA ASP A 49 2.09 -12.24 5.63
C ASP A 49 2.72 -10.84 5.55
N GLU A 50 2.76 -10.13 6.67
CA GLU A 50 3.40 -8.82 6.80
C GLU A 50 4.91 -8.80 6.49
N GLY A 51 5.57 -9.96 6.48
CA GLY A 51 6.97 -10.12 6.06
C GLY A 51 7.16 -10.20 4.55
N HIS A 52 6.09 -10.40 3.79
CA HIS A 52 6.15 -10.61 2.35
C HIS A 52 6.35 -9.30 1.55
N TRP A 53 7.08 -9.42 0.45
CA TRP A 53 7.41 -8.32 -0.46
C TRP A 53 7.12 -8.73 -1.90
N PHE A 54 6.29 -7.94 -2.56
CA PHE A 54 5.89 -8.11 -3.95
C PHE A 54 6.77 -7.32 -4.90
N THR A 55 6.86 -7.80 -6.13
CA THR A 55 7.62 -7.16 -7.20
C THR A 55 6.86 -6.02 -7.87
N GLN A 56 7.59 -5.16 -8.60
CA GLN A 56 6.96 -4.11 -9.40
C GLN A 56 5.99 -4.70 -10.44
N ASN A 57 6.35 -5.84 -11.05
CA ASN A 57 5.49 -6.51 -12.02
C ASN A 57 4.17 -7.00 -11.41
N GLN A 58 4.22 -7.64 -10.23
CA GLN A 58 3.02 -8.09 -9.51
C GLN A 58 2.13 -6.88 -9.16
N ILE A 59 2.71 -5.81 -8.60
CA ILE A 59 1.95 -4.60 -8.24
C ILE A 59 1.33 -3.93 -9.48
N ASN A 60 2.05 -3.88 -10.61
CA ASN A 60 1.53 -3.32 -11.85
C ASN A 60 0.31 -4.10 -12.36
N LYS A 61 0.39 -5.44 -12.39
CA LYS A 61 -0.72 -6.31 -12.81
C LYS A 61 -1.92 -6.15 -11.89
N PHE A 62 -1.70 -6.20 -10.57
CA PHE A 62 -2.74 -5.99 -9.56
C PHE A 62 -3.45 -4.65 -9.78
N HIS A 63 -2.68 -3.56 -9.90
CA HIS A 63 -3.23 -2.22 -10.00
C HIS A 63 -3.92 -1.97 -11.36
N GLN A 64 -3.37 -2.51 -12.46
CA GLN A 64 -4.03 -2.45 -13.76
C GLN A 64 -5.38 -3.17 -13.71
N ARG A 65 -5.40 -4.42 -13.24
CA ARG A 65 -6.61 -5.22 -13.20
C ARG A 65 -7.67 -4.61 -12.29
N LEU A 66 -7.27 -4.07 -11.14
CA LEU A 66 -8.19 -3.41 -10.23
C LEU A 66 -8.82 -2.16 -10.85
N LYS A 67 -8.06 -1.35 -11.60
CA LYS A 67 -8.60 -0.18 -12.32
C LYS A 67 -9.66 -0.58 -13.35
N GLU A 68 -9.46 -1.69 -14.06
CA GLU A 68 -10.43 -2.22 -15.02
C GLU A 68 -11.73 -2.66 -14.33
N LEU A 69 -11.61 -3.45 -13.24
CA LEU A 69 -12.76 -3.99 -12.51
C LEU A 69 -13.59 -2.92 -11.79
N THR A 70 -12.93 -1.85 -11.33
CA THR A 70 -13.60 -0.74 -10.62
C THR A 70 -14.07 0.37 -11.55
N ALA A 71 -13.60 0.39 -12.81
CA ALA A 71 -13.67 1.55 -13.71
C ALA A 71 -13.14 2.86 -13.07
N ASN A 72 -12.32 2.76 -12.02
CA ASN A 72 -11.83 3.90 -11.24
C ASN A 72 -10.36 4.15 -11.55
N LYS A 73 -10.09 5.20 -12.34
CA LYS A 73 -8.72 5.61 -12.69
C LYS A 73 -7.94 6.14 -11.48
N ASP A 74 -8.64 6.58 -10.44
CA ASP A 74 -8.10 7.19 -9.23
C ASP A 74 -8.04 6.20 -8.04
N ILE A 75 -8.14 4.89 -8.29
CA ILE A 75 -8.20 3.87 -7.22
C ILE A 75 -7.02 3.94 -6.25
N ALA A 76 -5.81 4.31 -6.72
CA ALA A 76 -4.67 4.51 -5.83
C ALA A 76 -4.85 5.68 -4.86
N ARG A 77 -5.42 6.79 -5.34
CA ARG A 77 -5.74 7.95 -4.50
C ARG A 77 -6.81 7.59 -3.48
N GLU A 78 -7.80 6.81 -3.89
CA GLU A 78 -8.84 6.33 -3.00
C GLU A 78 -8.28 5.40 -1.92
N ALA A 79 -7.45 4.42 -2.30
CA ALA A 79 -6.78 3.53 -1.35
C ALA A 79 -5.89 4.29 -0.36
N GLY A 80 -5.18 5.33 -0.82
CA GLY A 80 -4.41 6.21 0.04
C GLY A 80 -5.28 6.94 1.09
N ARG A 81 -6.47 7.43 0.70
CA ARG A 81 -7.43 8.01 1.65
C ARG A 81 -8.03 6.97 2.59
N PHE A 82 -8.29 5.77 2.07
CA PHE A 82 -8.83 4.65 2.84
C PHE A 82 -7.86 4.15 3.92
N ALA A 83 -6.55 4.27 3.69
CA ALA A 83 -5.51 3.93 4.68
C ALA A 83 -5.62 4.75 5.98
N ALA A 84 -6.28 5.91 5.93
CA ALA A 84 -6.53 6.75 7.10
C ALA A 84 -7.77 6.31 7.92
N PHE A 85 -8.58 5.35 7.45
CA PHE A 85 -9.76 4.87 8.18
C PHE A 85 -9.38 3.93 9.34
N PRO A 86 -10.16 3.90 10.44
CA PRO A 86 -9.95 2.95 11.54
C PRO A 86 -10.00 1.49 11.03
N GLY A 87 -9.12 0.62 11.53
CA GLY A 87 -9.08 -0.81 11.18
C GLY A 87 -8.36 -1.18 9.87
N THR A 88 -7.79 -0.20 9.14
CA THR A 88 -7.05 -0.44 7.89
C THR A 88 -5.54 -0.52 8.11
N ILE A 89 -4.71 0.31 7.48
CA ILE A 89 -3.30 0.55 7.89
C ILE A 89 -3.26 1.29 9.25
N GLY A 90 -4.40 1.85 9.66
CA GLY A 90 -4.60 2.70 10.83
C GLY A 90 -4.40 2.11 12.23
N TYR A 91 -3.53 1.12 12.44
CA TYR A 91 -2.94 0.93 13.80
C TYR A 91 -2.16 2.19 14.22
N MET A 92 -1.62 2.95 13.26
CA MET A 92 -1.01 4.25 13.49
C MET A 92 -2.00 5.33 13.95
N ARG A 93 -3.28 5.26 13.57
CA ARG A 93 -4.25 6.33 13.85
C ARG A 93 -4.52 6.48 15.36
N GLN A 94 -4.60 5.38 16.09
CA GLN A 94 -4.84 5.39 17.54
C GLN A 94 -3.67 5.99 18.33
N HIS A 95 -2.43 5.90 17.83
CA HIS A 95 -1.25 6.42 18.51
C HIS A 95 -0.86 7.83 18.03
N ILE A 96 -1.10 8.15 16.75
CA ILE A 96 -0.71 9.42 16.14
C ILE A 96 -1.76 10.53 16.37
N LEU A 97 -3.06 10.27 16.21
CA LEU A 97 -4.05 11.36 16.27
C LEU A 97 -4.36 11.87 17.69
N GLY A 98 -4.06 11.09 18.72
CA GLY A 98 -4.38 11.46 20.11
C GLY A 98 -3.27 12.20 20.86
N LEU A 99 -2.00 12.06 20.44
CA LEU A 99 -0.84 12.39 21.29
C LEU A 99 0.32 13.06 20.54
N VAL A 100 0.19 13.29 19.23
CA VAL A 100 1.33 13.65 18.38
C VAL A 100 1.04 14.97 17.67
N SER A 101 1.94 15.94 17.77
CA SER A 101 1.85 17.17 16.98
C SER A 101 1.92 16.86 15.48
N PRO A 102 1.30 17.66 14.60
CA PRO A 102 1.42 17.48 13.15
C PRO A 102 2.88 17.29 12.69
N ASP A 103 3.83 18.01 13.30
CA ASP A 103 5.26 17.90 13.01
C ASP A 103 5.82 16.49 13.25
N TYR A 104 5.54 15.90 14.42
CA TYR A 104 6.02 14.55 14.73
C TYR A 104 5.27 13.49 13.91
N ALA A 105 4.02 13.75 13.52
CA ALA A 105 3.31 12.86 12.59
C ALA A 105 4.01 12.80 11.23
N TYR A 106 4.55 13.93 10.73
CA TYR A 106 5.40 13.93 9.55
C TYR A 106 6.69 13.15 9.80
N GLU A 107 7.43 13.38 10.88
CA GLU A 107 8.68 12.64 11.16
C GLU A 107 8.50 11.11 11.20
N LEU A 108 7.36 10.61 11.67
CA LEU A 108 7.06 9.19 11.63
C LEU A 108 6.97 8.64 10.20
N VAL A 109 6.57 9.44 9.20
CA VAL A 109 6.41 8.95 7.82
C VAL A 109 7.72 8.41 7.25
N SER A 110 8.87 9.08 7.45
CA SER A 110 10.16 8.57 6.94
C SER A 110 10.58 7.27 7.62
N ASN A 111 10.33 7.14 8.93
CA ASN A 111 10.68 5.94 9.70
C ASN A 111 9.87 4.72 9.30
N TYR A 112 8.63 4.93 8.82
CA TYR A 112 7.74 3.84 8.43
C TYR A 112 7.73 3.57 6.93
N ALA A 113 8.09 4.54 6.08
CA ALA A 113 8.09 4.37 4.62
C ALA A 113 8.92 3.15 4.17
N SER A 114 10.06 2.89 4.82
CA SER A 114 10.92 1.73 4.57
C SER A 114 10.26 0.38 4.86
N LYS A 115 9.17 0.34 5.65
CA LYS A 115 8.35 -0.86 5.88
C LYS A 115 7.33 -1.12 4.76
N PHE A 116 7.10 -0.14 3.89
CA PHE A 116 6.14 -0.23 2.80
C PHE A 116 6.81 -0.37 1.44
N THR A 117 7.94 0.31 1.21
CA THR A 117 8.63 0.26 -0.07
C THR A 117 10.16 0.30 0.07
N LYS A 118 10.85 -0.45 -0.79
CA LYS A 118 12.30 -0.39 -1.03
C LYS A 118 12.65 0.38 -2.30
N SER A 119 11.65 0.77 -3.10
CA SER A 119 11.88 1.45 -4.39
C SER A 119 12.17 2.95 -4.24
N THR A 120 12.02 3.51 -3.03
CA THR A 120 12.21 4.94 -2.79
C THR A 120 12.78 5.18 -1.40
N ASN A 121 13.71 6.14 -1.30
CA ASN A 121 14.18 6.68 -0.02
C ASN A 121 13.38 7.93 0.33
N VAL A 122 12.73 7.92 1.50
CA VAL A 122 11.91 9.04 1.99
C VAL A 122 12.66 9.76 3.11
N ASN A 123 12.94 11.05 2.91
CA ASN A 123 13.57 11.92 3.90
C ASN A 123 12.65 13.08 4.22
N ILE A 124 12.61 13.48 5.50
CA ILE A 124 11.75 14.56 5.98
C ILE A 124 12.62 15.63 6.62
N LYS A 125 12.34 16.89 6.28
CA LYS A 125 13.07 18.06 6.75
C LYS A 125 12.07 19.10 7.26
N LYS A 126 12.22 19.50 8.52
CA LYS A 126 11.46 20.62 9.09
C LYS A 126 11.88 21.93 8.42
N ILE A 127 10.91 22.75 8.00
CA ILE A 127 11.14 24.01 7.26
C ILE A 127 10.83 25.28 8.07
N GLY A 128 10.45 25.14 9.34
CA GLY A 128 10.16 26.25 10.26
C GLY A 128 10.35 25.84 11.72
N SER A 129 10.47 26.81 12.63
CA SER A 129 10.48 26.55 14.08
C SER A 129 9.07 26.51 14.63
#